data_AF-A0A7W7N434-F1
#
_entry.id   AF-A0A7W7N434-F1
#
_cell.length_a   1.000
_cell.length_b   1.000
_cell.length_c   1.000
_cell.angle_alpha   90.00
_cell.angle_beta   90.00
_cell.angle_gamma   90.00
#
_symmetry.space_group_name_H-M   'P 1'
#
loop_
_entity.id
_entity.type
_entity.pdbx_description
1 polymer ?
#
loop_
_entity_poly.entity_id
_entity_poly.type
_entity_poly.pdbx_seq_one_letter_code
_entity_poly.pdbx_strand_id
1 'polypeptide(L)' 'MFGIRRARAAMRLDAANRAFAKAYAARRAAEDRGDTRRMHETRTALIHARAEQMAAELAYAAVAPKPLHA' A
#
# COMPACT_ATOMS: atom_id res chain seq x y z
N MET A 1 25.88 -8.45 0.12
CA MET A 1 24.84 -8.22 -0.94
C MET A 1 23.38 -8.13 -0.44
N PHE A 2 23.07 -8.24 0.86
CA PHE A 2 21.68 -8.24 1.37
C PHE A 2 21.10 -6.84 1.68
N GLY A 3 21.93 -5.83 1.97
CA GLY A 3 21.48 -4.49 2.38
C GLY A 3 20.67 -3.73 1.31
N ILE A 4 21.10 -3.79 0.04
CA ILE A 4 20.45 -3.06 -1.07
C ILE A 4 19.04 -3.61 -1.35
N ARG A 5 18.86 -4.93 -1.27
CA ARG A 5 17.55 -5.57 -1.51
C ARG A 5 16.53 -5.19 -0.45
N ARG A 6 16.95 -5.10 0.82
CA ARG A 6 16.10 -4.66 1.93
C ARG A 6 15.69 -3.19 1.78
N ALA A 7 16.65 -2.31 1.48
CA ALA A 7 16.37 -0.89 1.26
C ALA A 7 15.38 -0.68 0.10
N ARG A 8 15.56 -1.40 -1.02
CA ARG A 8 14.63 -1.34 -2.15
C ARG A 8 13.24 -1.85 -1.80
N ALA A 9 13.14 -2.96 -1.05
CA ALA A 9 11.84 -3.48 -0.62
C ALA A 9 11.11 -2.49 0.31
N ALA A 10 11.83 -1.87 1.25
CA ALA A 10 11.28 -0.84 2.14
C ALA A 10 10.80 0.40 1.37
N MET A 11 11.55 0.89 0.39
CA MET A 11 11.13 2.02 -0.45
C MET A 11 9.87 1.70 -1.26
N ARG A 12 9.74 0.48 -1.80
CA ARG A 12 8.53 0.05 -2.52
C ARG A 12 7.32 -0.05 -1.60
N LEU A 13 7.51 -0.54 -0.37
CA LEU A 13 6.46 -0.59 0.64
C LEU A 13 5.97 0.82 1.03
N ASP A 14 6.88 1.77 1.22
CA ASP A 14 6.49 3.17 1.49
C ASP A 14 5.69 3.77 0.34
N ALA A 15 6.12 3.55 -0.90
CA ALA A 15 5.39 4.02 -2.09
C ALA A 15 3.97 3.41 -2.18
N ALA A 16 3.83 2.11 -1.92
CA ALA A 16 2.54 1.42 -1.93
C ALA A 16 1.62 1.94 -0.81
N ASN A 17 2.16 2.16 0.39
CA ASN A 17 1.41 2.74 1.52
C ASN A 17 0.91 4.15 1.22
N ARG A 18 1.75 5.01 0.61
CA ARG A 18 1.34 6.36 0.17
C ARG A 18 0.25 6.31 -0.90
N ALA A 19 0.36 5.40 -1.86
CA ALA A 19 -0.64 5.22 -2.91
C ALA A 19 -1.99 4.79 -2.32
N PHE A 20 -1.99 3.81 -1.40
CA PHE A 20 -3.18 3.38 -0.68
C PHE A 20 -3.79 4.51 0.16
N ALA A 21 -2.98 5.22 0.95
CA ALA A 21 -3.46 6.34 1.76
C ALA A 21 -4.10 7.45 0.92
N LYS A 22 -3.50 7.78 -0.24
CA LYS A 22 -4.07 8.76 -1.18
C LYS A 22 -5.40 8.29 -1.77
N ALA A 23 -5.50 7.04 -2.21
CA ALA A 23 -6.73 6.48 -2.75
C ALA A 23 -7.84 6.41 -1.68
N TYR A 24 -7.46 6.10 -0.43
CA TYR A 24 -8.37 6.09 0.70
C TYR A 24 -8.89 7.47 1.05
N ALA A 25 -8.01 8.47 1.12
CA ALA A 25 -8.41 9.87 1.34
C ALA A 25 -9.34 10.37 0.23
N ALA A 26 -9.07 10.01 -1.04
CA ALA A 26 -9.95 10.38 -2.16
C ALA A 26 -11.34 9.76 -2.05
N ARG A 27 -11.44 8.48 -1.63
CA ARG A 27 -12.72 7.83 -1.34
C ARG A 27 -13.43 8.53 -0.18
N ARG A 28 -12.73 8.81 0.92
CA ARG A 28 -13.32 9.45 2.09
C ARG A 28 -13.88 10.83 1.75
N ALA A 29 -13.13 11.63 1.00
CA ALA A 29 -13.63 12.92 0.51
C ALA A 29 -14.81 12.79 -0.47
N ALA A 30 -14.93 11.69 -1.22
CA ALA A 30 -16.11 11.42 -2.05
C ALA A 30 -17.33 11.03 -1.20
N GLU A 31 -17.12 10.22 -0.16
CA GLU A 31 -18.14 9.85 0.83
C GLU A 31 -18.67 11.08 1.57
N ASP A 32 -17.78 11.94 2.07
CA ASP A 32 -18.15 13.17 2.80
C ASP A 32 -18.94 14.15 1.90
N ARG A 33 -18.74 14.10 0.58
CA ARG A 33 -19.50 14.89 -0.42
C ARG A 33 -20.78 14.20 -0.91
N GLY A 34 -21.01 12.94 -0.57
CA GLY A 34 -22.11 12.13 -1.12
C GLY A 34 -21.96 11.79 -2.62
N ASP A 35 -20.75 11.85 -3.18
CA ASP A 35 -20.49 11.59 -4.60
C ASP A 35 -20.33 10.08 -4.88
N THR A 36 -21.47 9.42 -5.12
CA THR A 36 -21.56 7.97 -5.33
C THR A 36 -20.76 7.47 -6.55
N ARG A 37 -20.71 8.26 -7.63
CA ARG A 37 -19.94 7.93 -8.84
C ARG A 37 -18.45 7.89 -8.53
N ARG A 38 -17.94 8.95 -7.89
CA ARG A 38 -16.52 9.03 -7.51
C ARG A 38 -16.15 8.01 -6.44
N MET A 39 -17.08 7.61 -5.55
CA MET A 39 -16.89 6.47 -4.65
C MET A 39 -16.68 5.15 -5.41
N HIS A 40 -17.42 4.93 -6.51
CA HIS A 40 -17.28 3.72 -7.31
C HIS A 40 -15.96 3.70 -8.10
N GLU A 41 -15.59 4.82 -8.71
CA GLU A 41 -14.32 4.98 -9.43
C GLU A 41 -13.11 4.77 -8.49
N THR A 42 -13.17 5.30 -7.27
CA THR A 42 -12.09 5.14 -6.27
C THR A 42 -12.03 3.75 -5.64
N ARG A 43 -13.11 2.96 -5.70
CA ARG A 43 -13.13 1.59 -5.16
C ARG A 43 -12.15 0.67 -5.88
N THR A 44 -12.11 0.74 -7.21
CA THR A 44 -11.18 -0.07 -8.02
C THR A 44 -9.74 0.33 -7.73
N ALA A 45 -9.44 1.62 -7.70
CA ALA A 45 -8.11 2.14 -7.33
C ALA A 45 -7.66 1.67 -5.94
N LEU A 46 -8.58 1.64 -4.97
CA LEU A 46 -8.32 1.15 -3.63
C LEU A 46 -7.99 -0.35 -3.57
N ILE A 47 -8.71 -1.18 -4.34
CA ILE A 47 -8.45 -2.62 -4.39
C ILE A 47 -7.07 -2.87 -5.00
N HIS A 48 -6.72 -2.20 -6.09
CA HIS A 48 -5.40 -2.33 -6.70
C HIS A 48 -4.29 -1.84 -5.77
N ALA A 49 -4.44 -0.66 -5.17
CA ALA A 49 -3.47 -0.14 -4.21
C ALA A 49 -3.32 -1.05 -2.98
N ARG A 50 -4.40 -1.69 -2.52
CA ARG A 50 -4.35 -2.66 -1.42
C ARG A 50 -3.62 -3.95 -1.82
N ALA A 51 -3.85 -4.45 -3.03
CA ALA A 51 -3.12 -5.60 -3.55
C ALA A 51 -1.63 -5.30 -3.70
N GLU A 52 -1.28 -4.11 -4.20
CA GLU A 52 0.10 -3.64 -4.29
C GLU A 52 0.77 -3.50 -2.92
N GLN A 53 0.05 -2.95 -1.94
CA GLN A 53 0.51 -2.88 -0.55
C GLN A 53 0.81 -4.27 0.01
N MET A 54 -0.14 -5.21 -0.12
CA MET A 54 0.02 -6.55 0.40
C MET A 54 1.18 -7.30 -0.28
N ALA A 55 1.35 -7.13 -1.60
CA ALA A 55 2.49 -7.68 -2.33
C ALA A 55 3.82 -7.08 -1.83
N ALA A 56 3.86 -5.77 -1.55
CA ALA A 56 5.05 -5.11 -1.03
C ALA A 56 5.41 -5.53 0.41
N GLU A 57 4.40 -5.72 1.27
CA GLU A 57 4.57 -6.25 2.63
C GLU A 57 5.18 -7.65 2.60
N LEU A 58 4.66 -8.52 1.73
CA LEU A 58 5.18 -9.88 1.52
C LEU A 58 6.63 -9.86 0.98
N ALA A 59 6.93 -9.00 0.01
CA ALA A 59 8.28 -8.86 -0.53
C ALA A 59 9.28 -8.35 0.52
N TYR A 60 8.86 -7.42 1.38
CA TYR A 60 9.68 -6.94 2.48
C TYR A 60 9.92 -8.04 3.51
N ALA A 61 8.88 -8.77 3.93
CA ALA A 61 8.99 -9.89 4.87
C ALA A 61 9.90 -11.01 4.35
N ALA A 62 9.90 -11.27 3.03
CA ALA A 62 10.79 -12.27 2.42
C ALA A 62 12.28 -11.88 2.45
N VAL A 63 12.60 -10.59 2.57
CA VAL A 63 13.97 -10.07 2.56
C VAL A 63 14.42 -9.59 3.95
N ALA A 64 13.49 -9.23 4.83
CA ALA A 64 13.77 -8.92 6.21
C ALA A 64 14.26 -10.20 6.91
N PRO A 65 15.36 -10.14 7.68
CA PRO A 65 15.74 -11.26 8.52
C PRO A 65 14.57 -11.55 9.46
N LYS A 66 14.17 -12.82 9.55
CA LYS A 66 13.15 -13.28 10.50
C LYS A 66 13.54 -12.71 11.87
N PRO A 67 12.66 -12.03 12.61
CA PRO A 67 12.99 -11.67 13.98
C PRO A 67 13.34 -12.97 14.72
N LEU A 68 14.58 -13.08 15.18
CA LEU A 68 14.91 -14.02 16.25
C LEU A 68 13.95 -13.64 17.37
N HIS A 69 12.98 -14.51 17.67
CA HIS A 69 11.85 -14.25 18.55
C HIS A 69 12.24 -13.35 19.74
N ALA A 70 11.50 -12.26 19.94
CA ALA A 70 11.56 -11.43 21.13
C ALA A 70 10.46 -11.86 22.09
#